data_AF-A0A5K1BW56-F1
#
_entry.id   AF-A0A5K1BW56-F1
#
_cell.length_a   1.000
_cell.length_b   1.000
_cell.length_c   1.000
_cell.angle_alpha   90.00
_cell.angle_beta   90.00
_cell.angle_gamma   90.00
#
_symmetry.space_group_name_H-M   'P 1'
#
loop_
_entity.id
_entity.type
_entity.pdbx_description
1 polymer ?
#
loop_
_entity_poly.entity_id
_entity_poly.type
_entity_poly.pdbx_seq_one_letter_code
_entity_poly.pdbx_strand_id
1 'polypeptide(L)'
;APFATTINSDLFNRSIRVLCNANVSEGFNPRKDVTLPEFNIMGYSLPNPVHTPTPLSSKTILAFFAGGNHGAIRDILLQHWKGKDSQVQVYEYLPKGKNYTQLLLSSRYCLCPSGYEVASPRIIEAMYTGCVPVTINDYYVLPFSDVLDWSQFSVRIPVSRIPDIKNILSAVPESTYLKLQANVFRVQQHFVINRPAKRFDVIN
;
A
#
# COMPACT_ATOMS: atom_id res chain seq x y z
N ALA A 1 1.79 -0.45 17.54
CA ALA A 1 2.21 0.93 17.24
C ALA A 1 3.64 1.12 17.73
N PRO A 2 4.56 1.75 16.96
CA PRO A 2 5.90 2.05 17.46
C PRO A 2 5.76 3.06 18.60
N PHE A 3 6.39 2.76 19.73
CA PHE A 3 6.49 3.67 20.86
C PHE A 3 7.38 4.84 20.46
N ALA A 4 6.79 5.97 20.08
CA ALA A 4 7.50 7.24 20.14
C ALA A 4 7.63 7.60 21.64
N THR A 5 8.84 7.62 22.17
CA THR A 5 9.05 7.87 23.60
C THR A 5 8.51 9.26 23.96
N THR A 6 7.50 9.31 24.82
CA THR A 6 6.99 10.57 25.40
C THR A 6 7.80 11.01 26.62
N ILE A 7 8.82 10.21 26.99
CA ILE A 7 9.67 10.39 28.16
C ILE A 7 10.32 11.79 28.19
N ASN A 8 10.62 12.35 27.02
CA ASN A 8 11.13 13.72 26.90
C ASN A 8 10.17 14.55 26.04
N SER A 9 9.38 15.39 26.70
CA SER A 9 8.37 16.24 26.06
C SER A 9 8.99 17.26 25.09
N ASP A 10 10.18 17.77 25.37
CA ASP A 10 10.87 18.70 24.49
C ASP A 10 11.29 18.02 23.18
N LEU A 11 11.91 16.83 23.25
CA LEU A 11 12.27 16.06 22.07
C LEU A 11 11.01 15.64 21.29
N PHE A 12 9.98 15.15 21.98
CA PHE A 12 8.73 14.75 21.33
C PHE A 12 8.11 15.91 20.53
N ASN A 13 8.15 17.13 21.07
CA ASN A 13 7.52 18.29 20.44
C ASN A 13 8.39 18.97 19.39
N ARG A 14 9.72 19.04 19.59
CA ARG A 14 10.64 19.85 18.77
C ARG A 14 11.44 19.07 17.74
N SER A 15 11.50 17.74 17.82
CA SER A 15 12.17 16.93 16.80
C SER A 15 11.24 16.59 15.63
N ILE A 16 11.85 16.45 14.44
CA ILE A 16 11.23 15.80 13.27
C ILE A 16 11.39 14.31 13.48
N ARG A 17 10.27 13.57 13.54
CA ARG A 17 10.28 12.12 13.66
C ARG A 17 10.04 11.49 12.31
N VAL A 18 10.83 10.47 11.99
CA VAL A 18 10.64 9.64 10.80
C VAL A 18 9.96 8.35 11.25
N LEU A 19 8.72 8.12 10.82
CA LEU A 19 7.88 7.04 11.34
C LEU A 19 7.31 6.19 10.21
N CYS A 20 7.42 4.86 10.34
CA CYS A 20 6.74 3.94 9.41
C CYS A 20 5.24 3.80 9.73
N ASN A 21 4.85 3.98 10.99
CA ASN A 21 3.45 4.08 11.40
C ASN A 21 3.04 5.56 11.50
N ALA A 22 2.68 6.15 10.36
CA ALA A 22 2.27 7.55 10.27
C ALA A 22 0.77 7.74 10.55
N ASN A 23 0.33 7.43 11.77
CA ASN A 23 -1.07 7.51 12.18
C ASN A 23 -1.36 8.79 12.98
N VAL A 24 -2.23 9.66 12.46
CA VAL A 24 -2.58 10.93 13.13
C VAL A 24 -3.35 10.73 14.44
N SER A 25 -4.06 9.61 14.60
CA SER A 25 -4.75 9.29 15.87
C SER A 25 -3.79 8.84 16.97
N GLU A 26 -2.54 8.51 16.61
CA GLU A 26 -1.50 8.02 17.53
C GLU A 26 -0.37 9.06 17.71
N GLY A 27 -0.64 10.32 17.37
CA GLY A 27 0.26 11.44 17.61
C GLY A 27 1.23 11.75 16.49
N PHE A 28 1.08 11.16 15.30
CA PHE A 28 1.79 11.64 14.09
C PHE A 28 1.28 13.04 13.72
N ASN A 29 2.18 13.99 13.52
CA ASN A 29 1.86 15.35 13.09
C ASN A 29 2.37 15.57 11.65
N PRO A 30 1.49 15.60 10.63
CA PRO A 30 1.90 15.74 9.23
C PRO A 30 2.55 17.09 8.88
N ARG A 31 2.49 18.08 9.79
CA ARG A 31 3.18 19.37 9.62
C ARG A 31 4.62 19.36 10.14
N LYS A 32 5.04 18.29 10.81
CA LYS A 32 6.33 18.20 11.50
C LYS A 32 7.05 16.87 11.25
N ASP A 33 6.33 15.76 11.34
CA ASP A 33 6.86 14.42 11.20
C ASP A 33 6.84 13.97 9.73
N VAL A 34 7.73 13.04 9.40
CA VAL A 34 7.90 12.47 8.07
C VAL A 34 7.54 10.99 8.10
N THR A 35 6.78 10.55 7.11
CA THR A 35 6.43 9.14 6.93
C THR A 35 7.52 8.42 6.13
N LEU A 36 7.92 7.24 6.59
CA LEU A 36 8.83 6.35 5.87
C LEU A 36 8.07 5.08 5.44
N PRO A 37 8.15 4.65 4.17
CA PRO A 37 7.52 3.40 3.80
C PRO A 37 8.18 2.19 4.49
N GLU A 38 7.39 1.15 4.75
CA GLU A 38 7.91 -0.13 5.24
C GLU A 38 8.52 -0.93 4.10
N PHE A 39 9.83 -1.16 4.14
CA PHE A 39 10.54 -1.90 3.08
C PHE A 39 10.98 -3.31 3.49
N ASN A 40 10.95 -3.64 4.79
CA ASN A 40 11.55 -4.87 5.30
C ASN A 40 10.56 -5.64 6.19
N ILE A 41 10.25 -6.87 5.80
CA ILE A 41 9.74 -7.87 6.73
C ILE A 41 10.79 -8.97 6.78
N MET A 42 11.34 -9.27 7.97
CA MET A 42 12.29 -10.37 8.14
C MET A 42 11.74 -11.67 7.51
N GLY A 43 12.50 -12.27 6.61
CA GLY A 43 12.11 -13.50 5.92
C GLY A 43 11.19 -13.33 4.71
N TYR A 44 10.89 -12.09 4.29
CA TYR A 44 10.09 -11.78 3.11
C TYR A 44 10.91 -11.00 2.08
N SER A 45 10.96 -11.48 0.85
CA SER A 45 11.58 -10.76 -0.26
C SER A 45 10.52 -9.95 -1.00
N LEU A 46 10.75 -8.65 -1.15
CA LEU A 46 9.96 -7.83 -2.08
C LEU A 46 10.08 -8.39 -3.52
N PRO A 47 9.04 -8.25 -4.35
CA PRO A 47 9.15 -8.58 -5.76
C PRO A 47 10.22 -7.71 -6.44
N ASN A 48 10.80 -8.17 -7.54
CA ASN A 48 11.64 -7.30 -8.36
C ASN A 48 10.76 -6.19 -8.98
N PRO A 49 11.18 -4.91 -8.93
CA PRO A 49 10.44 -3.84 -9.58
C PRO A 49 10.31 -4.09 -11.09
N VAL A 50 9.08 -4.03 -11.59
CA VAL A 50 8.80 -3.99 -13.03
C VAL A 50 8.92 -2.55 -13.47
N HIS A 51 9.68 -2.28 -14.53
CA HIS A 51 9.95 -0.92 -15.00
C HIS A 51 9.07 -0.49 -16.17
N THR A 52 8.29 -1.40 -16.75
CA THR A 52 7.41 -1.13 -17.90
C THR A 52 5.96 -1.46 -17.58
N PRO A 53 5.00 -0.59 -17.99
CA PRO A 53 3.58 -0.89 -17.86
C PRO A 53 3.20 -2.23 -18.49
N THR A 54 2.54 -3.07 -17.69
CA THR A 54 1.96 -4.32 -18.18
C THR A 54 0.65 -4.04 -18.90
N PRO A 55 0.39 -4.67 -20.07
CA PRO A 55 -0.84 -4.48 -20.82
C PRO A 55 -2.08 -4.81 -20.00
N LEU A 56 -3.20 -4.13 -20.28
CA LEU A 56 -4.45 -4.40 -19.59
C LEU A 56 -4.93 -5.86 -19.76
N SER A 57 -4.62 -6.47 -20.91
CA SER A 57 -4.96 -7.87 -21.20
C SER A 57 -4.29 -8.87 -20.25
N SER A 58 -3.17 -8.52 -19.62
CA SER A 58 -2.53 -9.35 -18.60
C SER A 58 -3.10 -9.15 -17.20
N LYS A 59 -3.99 -8.17 -17.01
CA LYS A 59 -4.62 -7.83 -15.72
C LYS A 59 -5.98 -8.51 -15.58
N THR A 60 -5.95 -9.82 -15.31
CA THR A 60 -7.13 -10.71 -15.24
C THR A 60 -7.89 -10.61 -13.91
N ILE A 61 -7.26 -10.11 -12.84
CA ILE A 61 -7.87 -9.93 -11.52
C ILE A 61 -8.23 -8.46 -11.33
N LEU A 62 -9.46 -8.16 -10.88
CA LEU A 62 -9.86 -6.77 -10.61
C LEU A 62 -9.11 -6.25 -9.39
N ALA A 63 -9.24 -6.92 -8.25
CA ALA A 63 -8.58 -6.51 -7.02
C ALA A 63 -8.02 -7.70 -6.25
N PHE A 64 -6.88 -7.51 -5.61
CA PHE A 64 -6.21 -8.58 -4.86
C PHE A 64 -5.71 -8.13 -3.48
N PHE A 65 -5.82 -9.05 -2.53
CA PHE A 65 -5.20 -8.99 -1.21
C PHE A 65 -4.84 -10.40 -0.73
N ALA A 66 -3.66 -10.58 -0.13
CA ALA A 66 -3.38 -11.77 0.64
C ALA A 66 -2.53 -11.47 1.88
N GLY A 67 -3.06 -11.71 3.08
CA GLY A 67 -2.28 -11.83 4.33
C GLY A 67 -3.11 -11.79 5.60
N GLY A 68 -2.46 -12.11 6.72
CA GLY A 68 -3.13 -12.44 7.99
C GLY A 68 -3.94 -11.30 8.60
N ASN A 69 -4.92 -11.69 9.42
CA ASN A 69 -5.80 -10.79 10.17
C ASN A 69 -5.02 -10.02 11.27
N HIS A 70 -4.55 -8.83 10.91
CA HIS A 70 -3.76 -7.97 11.78
C HIS A 70 -4.37 -6.57 11.86
N GLY A 71 -5.54 -6.43 12.48
CA GLY A 71 -6.20 -5.14 12.72
C GLY A 71 -7.67 -5.15 12.30
N ALA A 72 -8.47 -4.27 12.90
CA ALA A 72 -9.91 -4.20 12.67
C ALA A 72 -10.29 -4.05 11.18
N ILE A 73 -9.54 -3.25 10.42
CA ILE A 73 -9.80 -3.05 8.98
C ILE A 73 -9.59 -4.35 8.19
N ARG A 74 -8.55 -5.12 8.52
CA ARG A 74 -8.29 -6.42 7.86
C ARG A 74 -9.34 -7.45 8.24
N ASP A 75 -9.82 -7.43 9.49
CA ASP A 75 -10.92 -8.28 9.92
C ASP A 75 -12.18 -8.03 9.09
N ILE A 76 -12.58 -6.75 8.94
CA ILE A 76 -13.70 -6.34 8.08
C ILE A 76 -13.47 -6.79 6.63
N LEU A 77 -12.28 -6.54 6.06
CA LEU A 77 -11.97 -6.93 4.68
C LEU A 77 -12.07 -8.44 4.47
N LEU A 78 -11.50 -9.25 5.38
CA LEU A 78 -11.53 -10.70 5.31
C LEU A 78 -12.96 -11.22 5.48
N GLN A 79 -13.74 -10.67 6.42
CA GLN A 79 -15.14 -11.04 6.61
C GLN A 79 -15.97 -10.76 5.35
N HIS A 80 -15.75 -9.64 4.66
CA HIS A 80 -16.54 -9.29 3.47
C HIS A 80 -16.10 -10.00 2.19
N TRP A 81 -14.81 -10.26 1.99
CA TRP A 81 -14.30 -10.66 0.67
C TRP A 81 -13.54 -11.99 0.62
N LYS A 82 -13.09 -12.56 1.76
CA LYS A 82 -12.28 -13.79 1.76
C LYS A 82 -13.01 -14.94 1.07
N GLY A 83 -12.50 -15.35 -0.10
CA GLY A 83 -13.07 -16.45 -0.89
C GLY A 83 -14.48 -16.22 -1.44
N LYS A 84 -14.95 -14.96 -1.54
CA LYS A 84 -16.36 -14.65 -1.87
C LYS A 84 -16.59 -14.15 -3.31
N ASP A 85 -15.54 -13.77 -4.04
CA ASP A 85 -15.65 -13.27 -5.42
C ASP A 85 -14.45 -13.71 -6.28
N SER A 86 -14.68 -13.93 -7.58
CA SER A 86 -13.64 -14.38 -8.52
C SER A 86 -12.75 -13.24 -9.03
N GLN A 87 -13.26 -12.01 -9.04
CA GLN A 87 -12.55 -10.80 -9.50
C GLN A 87 -11.94 -10.02 -8.35
N VAL A 88 -12.56 -10.02 -7.17
CA VAL A 88 -11.99 -9.48 -5.93
C VAL A 88 -11.44 -10.64 -5.08
N GLN A 89 -10.18 -10.96 -5.29
CA GLN A 89 -9.53 -12.11 -4.67
C GLN A 89 -8.85 -11.71 -3.35
N VAL A 90 -9.47 -12.12 -2.25
CA VAL A 90 -8.98 -11.85 -0.89
C VAL A 90 -8.63 -13.16 -0.18
N TYR A 91 -7.42 -13.22 0.37
CA TYR A 91 -6.90 -14.37 1.12
C TYR A 91 -6.33 -13.93 2.47
N GLU A 92 -6.49 -14.78 3.48
CA GLU A 92 -5.77 -14.64 4.75
C GLU A 92 -4.39 -15.30 4.67
N TYR A 93 -4.37 -16.51 4.13
CA TYR A 93 -3.16 -17.24 3.74
C TYR A 93 -3.35 -17.73 2.31
N LEU A 94 -2.31 -17.62 1.48
CA LEU A 94 -2.38 -18.13 0.13
C LEU A 94 -2.45 -19.66 0.13
N PRO A 95 -3.35 -20.26 -0.67
CA PRO A 95 -3.35 -21.70 -0.88
C PRO A 95 -2.02 -22.18 -1.47
N LYS A 96 -1.63 -23.43 -1.13
CA LYS A 96 -0.45 -24.08 -1.69
C LYS A 96 -0.51 -24.09 -3.22
N GLY A 97 0.60 -23.77 -3.87
CA GLY A 97 0.71 -23.72 -5.34
C GLY A 97 0.35 -22.37 -5.97
N LYS A 98 -0.16 -21.40 -5.21
CA LYS A 98 -0.32 -20.02 -5.70
C LYS A 98 0.97 -19.22 -5.54
N ASN A 99 1.30 -18.41 -6.55
CA ASN A 99 2.43 -17.49 -6.53
C ASN A 99 1.93 -16.06 -6.21
N TYR A 100 2.34 -15.52 -5.05
CA TYR A 100 1.94 -14.18 -4.58
C TYR A 100 2.30 -13.07 -5.58
N THR A 101 3.54 -13.05 -6.05
CA THR A 101 4.03 -12.04 -7.01
C THR A 101 3.27 -12.10 -8.33
N GLN A 102 2.95 -13.31 -8.82
CA GLN A 102 2.16 -13.46 -10.05
C GLN A 102 0.71 -12.96 -9.88
N LEU A 103 0.12 -13.13 -8.69
CA LEU A 103 -1.21 -12.58 -8.38
C LEU A 103 -1.18 -11.05 -8.34
N LEU A 104 -0.15 -10.44 -7.74
CA LEU A 104 0.04 -8.98 -7.81
C LEU A 104 0.18 -8.49 -9.25
N LEU A 105 1.03 -9.14 -10.06
CA LEU A 105 1.27 -8.78 -11.46
C LEU A 105 0.01 -8.90 -12.33
N SER A 106 -0.86 -9.88 -12.05
CA SER A 106 -2.13 -10.09 -12.77
C SER A 106 -3.29 -9.26 -12.24
N SER A 107 -3.09 -8.47 -11.18
CA SER A 107 -4.12 -7.63 -10.58
C SER A 107 -4.09 -6.19 -11.10
N ARG A 108 -5.26 -5.63 -11.38
CA ARG A 108 -5.42 -4.20 -11.68
C ARG A 108 -5.16 -3.38 -10.43
N TYR A 109 -5.84 -3.75 -9.35
CA TYR A 109 -5.82 -3.05 -8.07
C TYR A 109 -5.28 -3.94 -6.95
N CYS A 110 -4.41 -3.38 -6.11
CA CYS A 110 -3.86 -4.08 -4.95
C CYS A 110 -4.36 -3.41 -3.69
N LEU A 111 -5.14 -4.15 -2.89
CA LEU A 111 -5.73 -3.59 -1.68
C LEU A 111 -4.65 -3.43 -0.60
N CYS A 112 -4.56 -2.23 -0.05
CA CYS A 112 -3.62 -1.84 1.00
C CYS A 112 -4.41 -1.40 2.25
N PRO A 113 -5.10 -2.32 2.95
CA PRO A 113 -5.72 -2.01 4.23
C PRO A 113 -4.66 -1.80 5.32
N SER A 114 -4.84 -0.75 6.11
CA SER A 114 -4.03 -0.53 7.31
C SER A 114 -4.21 -1.68 8.32
N GLY A 115 -3.15 -2.05 9.02
CA GLY A 115 -3.18 -3.00 10.14
C GLY A 115 -3.00 -2.32 11.50
N TYR A 116 -2.80 -3.12 12.56
CA TYR A 116 -2.35 -2.61 13.89
C TYR A 116 -0.98 -1.94 13.84
N GLU A 117 -0.12 -2.45 12.97
CA GLU A 117 1.06 -1.76 12.48
C GLU A 117 0.68 -1.26 11.10
N VAL A 118 0.60 0.05 10.96
CA VAL A 118 0.15 0.69 9.72
C VAL A 118 1.20 0.56 8.61
N ALA A 119 2.43 0.23 9.00
CA ALA A 119 3.57 -0.04 8.15
C ALA A 119 3.48 -1.46 7.55
N SER A 120 2.98 -1.57 6.32
CA SER A 120 2.98 -2.82 5.55
C SER A 120 3.68 -2.59 4.22
N PRO A 121 4.54 -3.52 3.76
CA PRO A 121 5.23 -3.39 2.47
C PRO A 121 4.26 -3.46 1.29
N ARG A 122 2.96 -3.70 1.50
CA ARG A 122 1.96 -3.85 0.43
C ARG A 122 1.91 -2.68 -0.54
N ILE A 123 2.07 -1.46 -0.03
CA ILE A 123 2.16 -0.29 -0.89
C ILE A 123 3.36 -0.45 -1.84
N ILE A 124 4.53 -0.83 -1.31
CA ILE A 124 5.75 -1.04 -2.10
C ILE A 124 5.57 -2.19 -3.09
N GLU A 125 5.00 -3.32 -2.66
CA GLU A 125 4.72 -4.48 -3.51
C GLU A 125 3.78 -4.11 -4.67
N ALA A 126 2.73 -3.33 -4.41
CA ALA A 126 1.81 -2.84 -5.43
C ALA A 126 2.54 -1.95 -6.44
N MET A 127 3.35 -1.00 -5.95
CA MET A 127 4.13 -0.09 -6.79
C MET A 127 5.16 -0.85 -7.64
N TYR A 128 5.87 -1.82 -7.06
CA TYR A 128 6.87 -2.66 -7.75
C TYR A 128 6.26 -3.52 -8.85
N THR A 129 5.01 -3.95 -8.70
CA THR A 129 4.34 -4.82 -9.67
C THR A 129 3.45 -4.06 -10.67
N GLY A 130 3.43 -2.72 -10.60
CA GLY A 130 2.57 -1.89 -11.43
C GLY A 130 1.09 -2.13 -11.19
N CYS A 131 0.73 -2.58 -9.99
CA CYS A 131 -0.62 -2.78 -9.52
C CYS A 131 -1.08 -1.49 -8.83
N VAL A 132 -2.20 -0.91 -9.24
CA VAL A 132 -2.65 0.37 -8.69
C VAL A 132 -2.99 0.19 -7.21
N PRO A 133 -2.32 0.88 -6.27
CA PRO A 133 -2.62 0.74 -4.84
C PRO A 133 -4.03 1.23 -4.53
N VAL A 134 -4.76 0.48 -3.70
CA VAL A 134 -6.05 0.88 -3.14
C VAL A 134 -5.89 1.07 -1.65
N THR A 135 -5.85 2.31 -1.20
CA THR A 135 -5.64 2.65 0.21
C THR A 135 -6.95 2.52 0.97
N ILE A 136 -6.95 1.68 2.02
CA ILE A 136 -8.13 1.47 2.89
C ILE A 136 -7.72 1.81 4.33
N ASN A 137 -7.93 3.08 4.69
CA ASN A 137 -7.56 3.63 5.99
C ASN A 137 -8.33 4.92 6.28
N ASP A 138 -8.47 5.25 7.55
CA ASP A 138 -9.08 6.51 7.99
C ASP A 138 -8.04 7.54 8.45
N TYR A 139 -6.93 7.10 9.07
CA TYR A 139 -5.99 7.98 9.77
C TYR A 139 -4.52 7.83 9.34
N TYR A 140 -4.23 7.02 8.32
CA TYR A 140 -2.87 6.80 7.87
C TYR A 140 -2.44 7.88 6.88
N VAL A 141 -1.34 8.55 7.18
CA VAL A 141 -0.66 9.46 6.26
C VAL A 141 0.23 8.63 5.33
N LEU A 142 -0.02 8.71 4.03
CA LEU A 142 0.67 7.90 3.04
C LEU A 142 2.11 8.42 2.80
N PRO A 143 3.09 7.54 2.52
CA PRO A 143 4.46 7.95 2.27
C PRO A 143 4.58 9.06 1.23
N PHE A 144 5.39 10.08 1.51
CA PHE A 144 5.63 11.23 0.63
C PHE A 144 4.37 12.02 0.26
N SER A 145 3.28 11.98 1.04
CA SER A 145 2.05 12.71 0.73
C SER A 145 2.18 14.24 0.75
N ASP A 146 3.29 14.75 1.31
CA ASP A 146 3.69 16.15 1.29
C ASP A 146 4.23 16.61 -0.08
N VAL A 147 4.67 15.66 -0.92
CA VAL A 147 5.25 15.93 -2.25
C VAL A 147 4.47 15.25 -3.38
N LEU A 148 3.97 14.03 -3.15
CA LEU A 148 3.26 13.21 -4.12
C LEU A 148 1.75 13.27 -3.90
N ASP A 149 1.01 13.68 -4.95
CA ASP A 149 -0.45 13.56 -4.98
C ASP A 149 -0.86 12.11 -5.24
N TRP A 150 -1.19 11.39 -4.16
CA TRP A 150 -1.65 10.00 -4.20
C TRP A 150 -2.91 9.79 -5.05
N SER A 151 -3.75 10.82 -5.26
CA SER A 151 -4.94 10.68 -6.12
C SER A 151 -4.57 10.45 -7.59
N GLN A 152 -3.34 10.77 -8.00
CA GLN A 152 -2.86 10.60 -9.37
C GLN A 152 -2.43 9.15 -9.69
N PHE A 153 -2.20 8.30 -8.68
CA PHE A 153 -1.67 6.95 -8.88
C PHE A 153 -2.26 5.88 -7.95
N SER A 154 -3.27 6.22 -7.15
CA SER A 154 -3.94 5.29 -6.26
C SER A 154 -5.46 5.54 -6.22
N VAL A 155 -6.20 4.60 -5.66
CA VAL A 155 -7.63 4.77 -5.33
C VAL A 155 -7.76 4.75 -3.80
N ARG A 156 -8.52 5.69 -3.23
CA ARG A 156 -8.85 5.68 -1.79
C ARG A 156 -10.25 5.11 -1.59
N ILE A 157 -10.37 4.12 -0.72
CA ILE A 157 -11.65 3.55 -0.29
C ILE A 157 -11.75 3.70 1.24
N PRO A 158 -12.70 4.47 1.77
CA PRO A 158 -12.95 4.55 3.21
C PRO A 158 -13.29 3.18 3.80
N VAL A 159 -12.97 2.95 5.08
CA VAL A 159 -13.23 1.66 5.76
C VAL A 159 -14.71 1.27 5.70
N SER A 160 -15.61 2.26 5.85
CA SER A 160 -17.06 2.06 5.75
C SER A 160 -17.55 1.58 4.37
N ARG A 161 -16.73 1.72 3.33
CA ARG A 161 -17.04 1.35 1.94
C ARG A 161 -16.37 0.04 1.51
N ILE A 162 -15.74 -0.70 2.42
CA ILE A 162 -15.21 -2.06 2.14
C ILE A 162 -16.23 -2.97 1.44
N PRO A 163 -17.53 -3.00 1.82
CA PRO A 163 -18.51 -3.83 1.13
C PRO A 163 -18.70 -3.47 -0.36
N ASP A 164 -18.36 -2.25 -0.77
CA ASP A 164 -18.57 -1.73 -2.12
C ASP A 164 -17.31 -1.79 -3.01
N ILE A 165 -16.22 -2.41 -2.56
CA ILE A 165 -14.92 -2.41 -3.27
C ILE A 165 -15.07 -2.75 -4.75
N LYS A 166 -15.82 -3.81 -5.08
CA LYS A 166 -16.05 -4.21 -6.48
C LYS A 166 -16.74 -3.12 -7.28
N ASN A 167 -17.84 -2.56 -6.75
CA ASN A 167 -18.62 -1.52 -7.42
C ASN A 167 -17.79 -0.26 -7.66
N ILE A 168 -17.01 0.17 -6.66
CA ILE A 168 -16.15 1.35 -6.75
C ILE A 168 -15.07 1.14 -7.82
N LEU A 169 -14.37 0.01 -7.78
CA LEU A 169 -13.25 -0.24 -8.70
C LEU A 169 -13.71 -0.54 -10.13
N SER A 170 -14.83 -1.22 -10.31
CA SER A 170 -15.43 -1.46 -11.63
C SER A 170 -16.01 -0.20 -12.26
N ALA A 171 -16.38 0.81 -11.46
CA ALA A 171 -16.87 2.09 -11.98
C ALA A 171 -15.75 3.01 -12.50
N VAL A 172 -14.48 2.71 -12.21
CA VAL A 172 -13.36 3.50 -12.72
C VAL A 172 -13.21 3.25 -14.22
N PRO A 173 -13.31 4.29 -15.08
CA PRO A 173 -13.14 4.12 -16.51
C PRO A 173 -11.75 3.58 -16.84
N GLU A 174 -11.66 2.73 -17.85
CA GLU A 174 -10.40 2.13 -18.28
C GLU A 174 -9.31 3.18 -18.59
N SER A 175 -9.69 4.28 -19.26
CA SER A 175 -8.79 5.41 -19.53
C SER A 175 -8.23 6.05 -18.26
N THR A 176 -9.01 6.06 -17.17
CA THR A 176 -8.57 6.57 -15.87
C THR A 176 -7.64 5.56 -15.20
N TYR A 177 -7.98 4.27 -15.23
CA TYR A 177 -7.11 3.21 -14.73
C TYR A 177 -5.72 3.22 -15.41
N LEU A 178 -5.68 3.37 -16.74
CA LEU A 178 -4.42 3.42 -17.49
C LEU A 178 -3.55 4.63 -17.08
N LYS A 179 -4.17 5.78 -16.77
CA LYS A 179 -3.45 6.94 -16.22
C LYS A 179 -2.89 6.66 -14.83
N LEU A 180 -3.70 6.09 -13.94
CA LEU A 180 -3.25 5.69 -12.60
C LEU A 180 -2.07 4.73 -12.70
N GLN A 181 -2.18 3.68 -13.52
CA GLN A 181 -1.14 2.70 -13.74
C GLN A 181 0.14 3.35 -14.30
N ALA A 182 0.05 4.19 -15.33
CA ALA A 182 1.20 4.89 -15.87
C ALA A 182 1.90 5.76 -14.82
N ASN A 183 1.12 6.43 -13.96
CA ASN A 183 1.67 7.24 -12.89
C ASN A 183 2.33 6.40 -11.79
N VAL A 184 1.81 5.20 -11.47
CA VAL A 184 2.50 4.25 -10.57
C VAL A 184 3.93 4.00 -11.03
N PHE A 185 4.16 3.72 -12.33
CA PHE A 185 5.52 3.51 -12.84
C PHE A 185 6.40 4.77 -12.78
N ARG A 186 5.83 5.97 -12.96
CA ARG A 186 6.56 7.23 -12.85
C ARG A 186 7.04 7.49 -11.43
N VAL A 187 6.20 7.22 -10.42
CA VAL A 187 6.54 7.47 -9.02
C VAL A 187 7.25 6.29 -8.36
N GLN A 188 7.20 5.09 -8.94
CA GLN A 188 7.83 3.85 -8.42
C GLN A 188 9.29 4.07 -8.03
N GLN A 189 10.05 4.85 -8.80
CA GLN A 189 11.46 5.15 -8.53
C GLN A 189 11.72 5.74 -7.13
N HIS A 190 10.76 6.45 -6.54
CA HIS A 190 10.86 7.02 -5.19
C HIS A 190 10.64 5.99 -4.07
N PHE A 191 10.19 4.79 -4.43
CA PHE A 191 9.91 3.67 -3.54
C PHE A 191 10.88 2.50 -3.74
N VAL A 192 11.97 2.69 -4.51
CA VAL A 192 13.00 1.67 -4.72
C VAL A 192 14.17 1.87 -3.76
N ILE A 193 14.60 0.80 -3.09
CA ILE A 193 15.89 0.78 -2.36
C ILE A 193 16.95 0.16 -3.26
N ASN A 194 18.05 0.87 -3.51
CA ASN A 194 19.22 0.28 -4.20
C ASN A 194 20.32 -0.12 -3.21
N ARG A 195 21.06 -1.18 -3.58
CA ARG A 195 22.28 -1.63 -2.90
C ARG A 195 23.36 -1.89 -3.97
N PRO A 196 24.42 -1.06 -4.08
CA PRO A 196 24.69 0.16 -3.32
C PRO A 196 23.63 1.25 -3.58
N ALA A 197 23.47 2.17 -2.62
CA ALA A 197 22.54 3.28 -2.77
C ALA A 197 22.86 4.12 -4.00
N LYS A 198 21.81 4.57 -4.71
CA LYS A 198 21.92 5.44 -5.88
C LYS A 198 21.48 6.86 -5.53
N ARG A 199 21.83 7.82 -6.40
CA ARG A 199 21.36 9.20 -6.25
C ARG A 199 19.82 9.23 -6.20
N PHE A 200 19.27 9.93 -5.21
CA PHE A 200 17.84 10.03 -4.88
C PHE A 200 17.23 8.87 -4.07
N ASP A 201 18.04 7.92 -3.60
CA ASP A 201 17.56 6.94 -2.62
C ASP A 201 17.32 7.57 -1.25
N VAL A 202 16.28 7.07 -0.57
CA VAL A 202 15.85 7.57 0.74
C VAL A 202 16.82 7.16 1.87
N ILE A 203 17.57 6.07 1.67
CA ILE A 203 18.47 5.48 2.67
C ILE A 203 19.77 5.06 1.98
N ASN A 204 20.92 5.45 2.56
CA ASN A 204 22.25 5.04 2.10
C ASN A 204 22.59 3.57 2.42
#